data_AF-A0A249ST51-F1
#
_entry.id   AF-A0A249ST51-F1
#
_cell.length_a   1.000
_cell.length_b   1.000
_cell.length_c   1.000
_cell.angle_alpha   90.00
_cell.angle_beta   90.00
_cell.angle_gamma   90.00
#
_symmetry.space_group_name_H-M   'P 1'
#
loop_
_entity.id
_entity.type
_entity.pdbx_description
1 polymer ?
#
loop_
_entity_poly.entity_id
_entity_poly.type
_entity_poly.pdbx_seq_one_letter_code
_entity_poly.pdbx_strand_id
1 'polypeptide(L)' 'MKGHRVSLQLPVTELGKADASFQIKKDGKLLGTMHISHGAFSYQPSGFMKKNAIKISWLEFDKMMKEAK' A
#
# COMPACT_ATOMS: atom_id res chain seq x y z
N MET A 1 10.96 -21.21 -2.65
CA MET A 1 10.21 -20.16 -1.91
C MET A 1 10.49 -18.81 -2.56
N LYS A 2 9.48 -18.11 -3.10
CA LYS A 2 9.68 -16.75 -3.62
C LYS A 2 9.89 -15.82 -2.43
N GLY A 3 11.14 -15.42 -2.20
CA GLY A 3 11.53 -14.55 -1.11
C GLY A 3 11.00 -13.15 -1.32
N HIS A 4 9.86 -12.83 -0.70
CA HIS A 4 9.37 -11.45 -0.68
C HIS A 4 10.17 -10.69 0.37
N ARG A 5 11.14 -9.88 -0.07
CA ARG A 5 11.89 -8.99 0.81
C ARG A 5 11.05 -7.73 1.06
N VAL A 6 10.53 -7.62 2.27
CA VAL A 6 9.84 -6.41 2.76
C VAL A 6 10.81 -5.66 3.66
N SER A 7 11.10 -4.40 3.35
CA SER A 7 11.97 -3.54 4.16
C SER A 7 11.20 -2.32 4.66
N LEU A 8 11.33 -2.03 5.95
CA LEU A 8 10.73 -0.88 6.62
C LEU A 8 11.85 -0.04 7.26
N GLN A 9 11.86 1.26 6.96
CA GLN A 9 12.67 2.23 7.69
C GLN A 9 11.85 3.50 7.82
N LEU A 10 11.53 3.88 9.06
CA LEU A 10 10.85 5.12 9.38
C LEU A 10 11.72 5.93 10.36
N PRO A 11 12.03 7.20 10.06
CA PRO A 11 12.47 8.13 11.09
C PRO A 11 11.28 8.49 12.00
N VAL A 12 11.54 8.71 13.30
CA VAL A 12 10.53 9.20 14.25
C VAL A 12 10.18 10.64 13.86
N THR A 13 8.96 10.90 13.42
CA THR A 13 8.50 12.24 13.01
C THR A 13 7.06 12.49 13.46
N GLU A 14 6.71 13.74 13.74
CA GLU A 14 5.31 14.12 14.01
C GLU A 14 4.44 13.98 12.75
N LEU A 15 3.22 13.49 12.97
CA LEU A 15 2.28 12.95 12.00
C LEU A 15 1.61 14.03 11.11
N GLY A 16 1.45 13.72 9.82
CA GLY A 16 0.76 14.53 8.81
C GLY A 16 -0.02 13.68 7.79
N LYS A 17 -0.37 14.23 6.62
CA LYS A 17 -1.37 13.70 5.62
C LYS A 17 -1.19 12.26 5.08
N ALA A 18 -0.10 11.55 5.34
CA ALA A 18 0.06 10.14 4.96
C ALA A 18 0.96 9.43 5.99
N ASP A 19 0.48 8.31 6.56
CA ASP A 19 1.10 7.66 7.73
C ASP A 19 2.20 6.67 7.34
N ALA A 20 2.11 6.04 6.16
CA ALA A 20 3.16 5.20 5.61
C ALA A 20 3.00 5.01 4.09
N SER A 21 4.12 4.86 3.38
CA SER A 21 4.12 4.51 1.95
C SER A 21 5.08 3.34 1.70
N PHE A 22 4.62 2.32 0.98
CA PHE A 22 5.35 1.10 0.70
C PHE A 22 5.53 0.93 -0.80
N GLN A 23 6.78 0.78 -1.24
CA GLN A 23 7.06 0.38 -2.62
C GLN A 23 7.05 -1.14 -2.73
N ILE A 24 6.12 -1.68 -3.51
CA ILE A 24 6.01 -3.10 -3.78
C ILE A 24 6.83 -3.39 -5.03
N LYS A 25 7.91 -4.19 -4.88
CA LYS A 25 8.80 -4.59 -5.97
C LYS A 25 8.81 -6.10 -6.13
N LYS A 26 9.00 -6.55 -7.37
CA LYS A 26 9.24 -7.95 -7.72
C LYS A 26 10.44 -8.01 -8.64
N ASP A 27 11.44 -8.80 -8.27
CA ASP A 27 12.68 -8.97 -9.05
C ASP A 27 13.35 -7.64 -9.40
N GLY A 28 13.34 -6.69 -8.45
CA GLY A 28 13.87 -5.33 -8.62
C GLY A 28 12.95 -4.35 -9.36
N LYS A 29 11.91 -4.82 -10.05
CA LYS A 29 10.93 -3.98 -10.76
C LYS A 29 9.83 -3.50 -9.82
N LEU A 30 9.57 -2.18 -9.80
CA LEU A 30 8.43 -1.61 -9.09
C LEU A 30 7.13 -2.14 -9.72
N LEU A 31 6.25 -2.71 -8.90
CA LEU A 31 4.90 -3.12 -9.28
C LEU A 31 3.91 -2.00 -8.95
N GLY A 32 4.08 -1.33 -7.82
CA GLY A 32 3.26 -0.20 -7.41
C GLY A 32 3.66 0.32 -6.03
N THR A 33 2.99 1.38 -5.61
CA THR A 33 3.17 2.02 -4.31
C THR A 33 1.86 1.92 -3.54
N MET A 34 1.94 1.43 -2.33
CA MET A 34 0.83 1.36 -1.40
C MET A 34 0.95 2.51 -0.41
N HIS A 35 -0.12 3.25 -0.17
CA HIS A 35 -0.18 4.32 0.81
C HIS A 35 -1.17 3.93 1.90
N ILE A 36 -0.73 4.07 3.14
CA ILE A 36 -1.55 3.88 4.33
C ILE A 36 -1.67 5.24 5.00
N SER A 37 -2.92 5.62 5.30
CA SER A 37 -3.25 6.86 5.98
C SER A 37 -4.42 6.63 6.93
N HIS A 38 -4.64 7.57 7.84
CA HIS A 38 -5.71 7.49 8.83
C HIS A 38 -7.09 7.27 8.19
N GLY A 39 -7.33 7.85 7.00
CA GLY A 39 -8.62 7.77 6.33
C GLY A 39 -8.80 6.59 5.38
N ALA A 40 -7.72 6.06 4.81
CA ALA A 40 -7.84 5.03 3.79
C ALA A 40 -6.53 4.30 3.49
N PHE A 41 -6.72 3.12 2.93
CA PHE A 41 -5.71 2.36 2.21
C PHE A 41 -5.78 2.73 0.72
N SER A 42 -4.65 2.97 0.06
CA SER A 42 -4.61 3.08 -1.39
C SER A 42 -3.44 2.33 -2.01
N TYR A 43 -3.66 1.81 -3.21
CA TYR A 43 -2.66 1.17 -4.03
C TYR A 43 -2.59 1.85 -5.37
N GLN A 44 -1.41 2.35 -5.71
CA GLN A 44 -1.10 2.95 -6.99
C GLN A 44 -0.19 2.02 -7.79
N PRO A 45 -0.70 1.40 -8.87
CA PRO A 45 0.15 0.61 -9.77
C PRO A 45 1.25 1.47 -10.39
N SER A 46 2.38 0.85 -10.71
CA SER A 46 3.45 1.49 -11.48
C SER A 46 3.15 1.44 -12.99
N GLY A 47 3.85 2.29 -13.77
CA GLY A 47 3.73 2.30 -15.24
C GLY A 47 2.43 2.93 -15.76
N PHE A 48 1.90 2.41 -16.87
CA PHE A 48 0.72 2.97 -17.56
C PHE A 48 -0.55 2.95 -16.70
N MET A 49 -0.66 2.02 -15.75
CA MET A 49 -1.79 1.88 -14.83
C MET A 49 -1.74 2.83 -13.62
N LYS A 50 -0.80 3.79 -13.59
CA LYS A 50 -0.65 4.76 -12.48
C LYS A 50 -1.90 5.60 -12.21
N LYS A 51 -2.74 5.81 -13.23
CA LYS A 51 -4.04 6.51 -13.13
C LYS A 51 -5.13 5.65 -12.46
N ASN A 52 -4.95 4.34 -12.41
CA ASN A 52 -5.89 3.39 -11.82
C ASN A 52 -5.53 3.14 -10.34
N ALA A 53 -5.30 4.23 -9.59
CA ALA A 53 -5.07 4.11 -8.16
C ALA A 53 -6.36 3.63 -7.49
N ILE A 54 -6.26 2.50 -6.80
CA ILE A 54 -7.39 1.93 -6.05
C ILE A 54 -7.32 2.51 -4.65
N LYS A 55 -8.42 3.10 -4.18
CA LYS A 55 -8.56 3.56 -2.81
C LYS A 55 -9.66 2.74 -2.15
N ILE A 56 -9.37 2.20 -0.98
CA ILE A 56 -10.28 1.38 -0.18
C ILE A 56 -10.36 2.03 1.20
N SER A 57 -11.57 2.34 1.65
CA SER A 57 -11.78 2.78 3.03
C SER A 57 -11.52 1.65 4.02
N TRP A 58 -11.26 1.97 5.28
CA TRP A 58 -11.04 0.92 6.29
C TRP A 58 -12.25 0.02 6.50
N LEU A 59 -13.47 0.55 6.33
CA LEU A 59 -14.71 -0.22 6.43
C LEU A 59 -14.85 -1.22 5.26
N GLU A 60 -14.54 -0.79 4.04
CA GLU A 60 -14.53 -1.68 2.88
C GLU A 60 -13.47 -2.77 3.02
N PHE A 61 -12.29 -2.41 3.52
CA PHE A 61 -11.23 -3.37 3.80
C PHE A 61 -11.67 -4.42 4.84
N ASP A 62 -12.24 -3.99 5.97
CA ASP A 62 -12.76 -4.90 7.01
C ASP A 62 -13.84 -5.83 6.45
N LYS A 63 -14.76 -5.31 5.64
CA LYS A 63 -15.77 -6.12 4.94
C LYS A 63 -15.13 -7.19 4.05
N MET A 64 -14.17 -6.81 3.19
CA MET A 64 -13.48 -7.74 2.30
C MET A 64 -12.77 -8.85 3.07
N MET A 65 -12.14 -8.52 4.20
CA MET A 65 -11.44 -9.50 5.04
C MET A 65 -12.40 -10.46 5.76
N LYS A 66 -13.61 -10.00 6.10
CA LYS A 66 -14.67 -10.84 6.67
C LYS A 66 -15.30 -11.76 5.64
N GLU A 67 -15.46 -11.31 4.39
CA GLU A 67 -16.00 -12.10 3.28
C GLU A 67 -14.99 -13.12 2.72
N ALA A 68 -13.69 -12.90 2.93
CA ALA A 68 -12.63 -13.83 2.54
C ALA A 68 -12.48 -15.03 3.51
N LYS A 69 -13.23 -15.05 4.61
CA LYS A 69 -13.32 -16.18 5.56
C LYS A 69 -14.42 -17.15 5.17
#